data_AF-A0A8H6PWT6-F1
#
_entry.id   AF-A0A8H6PWT6-F1
#
_cell.length_a   1.000
_cell.length_b   1.000
_cell.length_c   1.000
_cell.angle_alpha   90.00
_cell.angle_beta   90.00
_cell.angle_gamma   90.00
#
_symmetry.space_group_name_H-M   'P 1'
#
loop_
_entity.id
_entity.type
_entity.pdbx_description
1 polymer ?
#
loop_
_entity_poly.entity_id
_entity_poly.type
_entity_poly.pdbx_seq_one_letter_code
_entity_poly.pdbx_strand_id
1 'polypeptide(L)'
;MLFDMKSLVLYGLMAIAHASPVPQLSKRAKLADFQCPDGTTLSESDIRDALQECRRLNDGSIGKYPAYFGNQSNNQKVFANIPDGTDLREFPIIVGGVYSGGVPGPYRVVTDYKDNRGDFRGVMQHTGATVGGAYTACTRVTNTKREPGEDKDNKNKHDKGKDDKKGGSDKRSAQTTGLDRTVQVTEQGIADANRYIQEKETELKNAEESASRTFQEAQNDINDLTKRQPGKDKDDKNKDKGDKKDNNEERSVQETDIEIEEESTSHTVNDLTTRAKKKKIGSATCDDGVTLSQDDVANAFKECKKWNDYGVGGYPHKFGNMSGNSQVFVGVTKDLREYPIIQGGTWTGGEPGKYRVVTDYNDNFVGVMIESAGASFSRCTVNSD
;
A
#
# COMPACT_ATOMS: atom_id res chain seq x y z
N MET A 1 -23.57 1.95 -69.48
CA MET A 1 -22.33 1.76 -68.70
C MET A 1 -22.26 2.90 -67.70
N LEU A 2 -22.62 2.63 -66.44
CA LEU A 2 -22.63 3.61 -65.35
C LEU A 2 -21.67 3.06 -64.30
N PHE A 3 -20.49 3.68 -64.20
CA PHE A 3 -19.50 3.33 -63.19
C PHE A 3 -19.96 3.87 -61.83
N ASP A 4 -20.03 2.96 -60.86
CA ASP A 4 -20.54 3.18 -59.52
C ASP A 4 -19.54 4.04 -58.71
N MET A 5 -19.93 5.28 -58.39
CA MET A 5 -19.12 6.29 -57.69
C MET A 5 -18.80 5.94 -56.23
N LYS A 6 -19.23 4.78 -55.71
CA LYS A 6 -19.01 4.37 -54.32
C LYS A 6 -17.62 3.76 -54.06
N SER A 7 -16.88 3.39 -55.11
CA SER A 7 -15.60 2.69 -54.94
C SER A 7 -14.37 3.58 -54.78
N LEU A 8 -14.51 4.91 -54.92
CA LEU A 8 -13.40 5.87 -54.82
C LEU A 8 -13.12 6.37 -53.41
N VAL A 9 -14.06 6.21 -52.47
CA VAL A 9 -13.88 6.69 -51.08
C VAL A 9 -13.06 5.70 -50.23
N LEU A 10 -13.01 4.41 -50.60
CA LEU A 10 -12.33 3.40 -49.79
C LEU A 10 -10.81 3.35 -49.99
N TYR A 11 -10.28 3.90 -51.09
CA TYR A 11 -8.83 3.93 -51.35
C TYR A 11 -8.13 5.22 -50.87
N GLY A 12 -8.88 6.22 -50.38
CA GLY A 12 -8.33 7.50 -49.93
C GLY A 12 -7.82 7.54 -48.49
N LEU A 13 -8.08 6.49 -47.69
CA LEU A 13 -7.81 6.49 -46.24
C LEU A 13 -6.50 5.78 -45.82
N MET A 14 -5.69 5.30 -46.76
CA MET A 14 -4.37 4.69 -46.44
C MET A 14 -3.17 5.64 -46.57
N ALA A 15 -3.36 6.91 -46.95
CA ALA A 15 -2.26 7.84 -47.23
C ALA A 15 -1.93 8.84 -46.10
N ILE A 16 -2.50 8.67 -44.89
CA ILE A 16 -2.17 9.50 -43.71
C ILE A 16 -1.59 8.62 -42.60
N ALA A 17 -0.73 7.67 -42.96
CA ALA A 17 0.33 7.21 -42.05
C ALA A 17 1.52 8.16 -42.20
N HIS A 18 1.31 9.46 -41.98
CA HIS A 18 2.43 10.34 -41.72
C HIS A 18 3.06 9.83 -40.43
N ALA A 19 4.24 9.23 -40.60
CA ALA A 19 5.19 8.99 -39.54
C ALA A 19 5.27 10.25 -38.70
N SER A 20 4.49 10.27 -37.62
CA SER A 20 4.67 11.25 -36.56
C SER A 20 6.13 11.08 -36.17
N PRO A 21 6.98 12.11 -36.31
CA PRO A 21 8.38 11.98 -35.96
C PRO A 21 8.39 11.43 -34.54
N VAL A 22 8.79 10.15 -34.40
CA VAL A 22 8.97 9.53 -33.11
C VAL A 22 9.94 10.48 -32.43
N PRO A 23 9.51 11.20 -31.38
CA PRO A 23 10.35 12.22 -30.78
C PRO A 23 11.67 11.53 -30.50
N GLN A 24 12.75 12.03 -31.14
CA GLN A 24 14.09 11.48 -31.01
C GLN A 24 14.27 11.17 -29.54
N LEU A 25 14.33 9.87 -29.21
CA LEU A 25 14.37 9.34 -27.86
C LEU A 25 15.54 10.03 -27.16
N SER A 26 15.18 11.11 -26.49
CA SER A 26 16.06 12.13 -25.99
C SER A 26 16.81 11.51 -24.84
N LYS A 27 18.02 10.99 -25.13
CA LYS A 27 18.99 10.43 -24.16
C LYS A 27 18.30 10.02 -22.85
N ARG A 28 17.39 9.05 -22.90
CA ARG A 28 16.68 8.62 -21.67
C ARG A 28 17.77 8.17 -20.72
N ALA A 29 17.75 8.71 -19.50
CA ALA A 29 18.65 8.25 -18.46
C ALA A 29 18.55 6.72 -18.42
N LYS A 30 19.68 6.04 -18.65
CA LYS A 30 19.72 4.57 -18.65
C LYS A 30 19.46 4.11 -17.23
N LEU A 31 18.19 3.87 -16.90
CA LEU A 31 17.80 3.12 -15.71
C LEU A 31 18.50 1.75 -15.76
N ALA A 32 18.71 1.18 -14.59
CA ALA A 32 19.32 -0.12 -14.39
C ALA A 32 18.86 -0.65 -13.03
N ASP A 33 19.26 -1.88 -12.72
CA ASP A 33 19.08 -2.43 -11.38
C ASP A 33 20.03 -1.74 -10.38
N PHE A 34 19.61 -1.66 -9.11
CA PHE A 34 20.39 -1.07 -8.03
C PHE A 34 20.45 -2.04 -6.85
N GLN A 35 21.64 -2.23 -6.28
CA GLN A 35 21.85 -3.00 -5.07
C GLN A 35 22.00 -2.05 -3.88
N CYS A 36 21.14 -2.22 -2.88
CA CYS A 36 21.14 -1.42 -1.66
C CYS A 36 22.05 -2.04 -0.59
N PRO A 37 22.46 -1.27 0.44
CA PRO A 37 23.35 -1.74 1.51
C PRO A 37 22.86 -2.97 2.28
N ASP A 38 21.55 -3.19 2.36
CA ASP A 38 20.95 -4.40 2.94
C ASP A 38 21.07 -5.66 2.06
N GLY A 39 21.64 -5.53 0.86
CA GLY A 39 21.80 -6.61 -0.10
C GLY A 39 20.61 -6.77 -1.06
N THR A 40 19.52 -6.02 -0.88
CA THR A 40 18.37 -6.06 -1.78
C THR A 40 18.72 -5.45 -3.13
N THR A 41 18.36 -6.16 -4.20
CA THR A 41 18.44 -5.65 -5.57
C THR A 41 17.08 -5.18 -6.04
N LEU A 42 16.99 -3.89 -6.35
CA LEU A 42 15.80 -3.26 -6.91
C LEU A 42 15.87 -3.34 -8.44
N SER A 43 14.81 -3.87 -9.05
CA SER A 43 14.74 -4.04 -10.49
C SER A 43 14.55 -2.71 -11.22
N GLU A 44 15.04 -2.62 -12.47
CA GLU A 44 14.80 -1.47 -13.33
C GLU A 44 13.30 -1.15 -13.47
N SER A 45 12.43 -2.18 -13.51
CA SER A 45 10.98 -2.01 -13.57
C SER A 45 10.42 -1.29 -12.35
N ASP A 46 10.74 -1.74 -11.14
CA ASP A 46 10.19 -1.13 -9.91
C ASP A 46 10.63 0.34 -9.78
N ILE A 47 11.88 0.62 -10.16
CA ILE A 47 12.43 1.99 -10.17
C ILE A 47 11.72 2.85 -11.21
N ARG A 48 11.43 2.30 -12.39
CA ARG A 48 10.74 3.01 -13.46
C ARG A 48 9.31 3.37 -13.06
N ASP A 49 8.59 2.45 -12.43
CA ASP A 49 7.21 2.65 -12.01
C ASP A 49 7.13 3.71 -10.90
N ALA A 50 8.01 3.63 -9.89
CA ALA A 50 8.11 4.65 -8.86
C ALA A 50 8.51 6.03 -9.42
N LEU A 51 9.43 6.07 -10.38
CA LEU A 51 9.84 7.30 -11.06
C LEU A 51 8.68 7.92 -11.84
N GLN A 52 7.88 7.12 -12.53
CA GLN A 52 6.74 7.58 -13.29
C GLN A 52 5.69 8.21 -12.38
N GLU A 53 5.38 7.60 -11.23
CA GLU A 53 4.47 8.20 -10.26
C GLU A 53 5.03 9.48 -9.63
N CYS A 54 6.30 9.49 -9.27
CA CYS A 54 6.96 10.70 -8.73
C CYS A 54 6.83 11.91 -9.67
N ARG A 55 6.88 11.66 -10.99
CA ARG A 55 6.71 12.68 -12.02
C ARG A 55 5.27 13.15 -12.20
N ARG A 56 4.30 12.23 -12.05
CA ARG A 56 2.88 12.50 -12.26
C ARG A 56 2.25 13.26 -11.08
N LEU A 57 2.75 13.00 -9.88
CA LEU A 57 2.16 13.47 -8.64
C LEU A 57 2.73 14.83 -8.19
N ASN A 58 1.85 15.65 -7.62
CA ASN A 58 2.25 16.84 -6.88
C ASN A 58 2.72 16.45 -5.48
N ASP A 59 3.59 17.24 -4.88
CA ASP A 59 4.15 16.98 -3.56
C ASP A 59 3.06 16.78 -2.50
N GLY A 60 3.21 15.77 -1.65
CA GLY A 60 2.23 15.44 -0.61
C GLY A 60 0.87 14.91 -1.09
N SER A 61 0.72 14.54 -2.36
CA SER A 61 -0.57 14.05 -2.89
C SER A 61 -0.93 12.62 -2.47
N ILE A 62 0.05 11.77 -2.18
CA ILE A 62 -0.17 10.42 -1.63
C ILE A 62 0.61 10.29 -0.33
N GLY A 63 -0.09 10.43 0.80
CA GLY A 63 0.54 10.57 2.11
C GLY A 63 1.38 11.84 2.17
N LYS A 64 2.70 11.69 2.32
CA LYS A 64 3.66 12.82 2.26
C LYS A 64 4.44 12.90 0.96
N TYR A 65 4.12 12.07 -0.03
CA TYR A 65 4.93 11.87 -1.23
C TYR A 65 4.28 12.42 -2.50
N PRO A 66 5.08 12.84 -3.51
CA PRO A 66 6.53 13.11 -3.45
C PRO A 66 6.90 14.10 -2.35
N ALA A 67 8.11 13.94 -1.79
CA ALA A 67 8.59 14.76 -0.66
C ALA A 67 9.93 15.39 -0.99
N TYR A 68 10.19 16.60 -0.47
CA TYR A 68 11.51 17.23 -0.58
C TYR A 68 12.61 16.36 0.05
N PHE A 69 13.75 16.27 -0.63
CA PHE A 69 14.91 15.53 -0.17
C PHE A 69 16.16 16.43 -0.19
N GLY A 70 16.71 16.73 0.99
CA GLY A 70 17.85 17.65 1.13
C GLY A 70 19.21 17.09 0.72
N ASN A 71 19.29 15.84 0.23
CA ASN A 71 20.55 15.15 -0.09
C ASN A 71 21.56 15.07 1.07
N GLN A 72 21.09 14.99 2.32
CA GLN A 72 21.95 14.94 3.51
C GLN A 72 21.53 13.83 4.47
N SER A 73 22.53 13.17 5.05
CA SER A 73 22.41 12.13 6.08
C SER A 73 23.61 12.27 7.02
N ASN A 74 23.40 12.48 8.32
CA ASN A 74 24.47 12.70 9.30
C ASN A 74 25.51 13.75 8.88
N ASN A 75 25.05 14.90 8.34
CA ASN A 75 25.89 15.98 7.79
C ASN A 75 26.78 15.56 6.59
N GLN A 76 26.53 14.41 5.97
CA GLN A 76 27.20 13.95 4.77
C GLN A 76 26.23 13.88 3.59
N LYS A 77 26.72 14.12 2.37
CA LYS A 77 25.91 13.97 1.17
C LYS A 77 25.58 12.51 0.92
N VAL A 78 24.32 12.23 0.60
CA VAL A 78 23.87 10.88 0.21
C VAL A 78 24.33 10.57 -1.21
N PHE A 79 24.13 11.51 -2.13
CA PHE A 79 24.60 11.41 -3.51
C PHE A 79 25.66 12.49 -3.78
N ALA A 80 26.92 12.06 -3.83
CA ALA A 80 28.07 12.94 -4.04
C ALA A 80 28.11 13.57 -5.44
N ASN A 81 27.46 12.95 -6.42
CA ASN A 81 27.40 13.38 -7.82
C ASN A 81 26.31 14.44 -8.10
N ILE A 82 25.49 14.81 -7.12
CA ILE A 82 24.45 15.82 -7.28
C ILE A 82 25.00 17.19 -6.81
N PRO A 83 24.91 18.25 -7.64
CA PRO A 83 25.30 19.60 -7.24
C PRO A 83 24.55 20.11 -6.01
N ASP A 84 25.22 20.93 -5.19
CA ASP A 84 24.56 21.63 -4.08
C ASP A 84 23.45 22.56 -4.56
N GLY A 85 22.40 22.69 -3.76
CA GLY A 85 21.23 23.51 -4.09
C GLY A 85 20.34 22.91 -5.18
N THR A 86 20.58 21.68 -5.62
CA THR A 86 19.62 20.96 -6.47
C THR A 86 18.40 20.63 -5.64
N ASP A 87 17.22 21.12 -6.03
CA ASP A 87 15.96 20.69 -5.43
C ASP A 87 15.69 19.24 -5.83
N LEU A 88 15.66 18.35 -4.85
CA LEU A 88 15.39 16.93 -5.07
C LEU A 88 14.07 16.54 -4.41
N ARG A 89 13.46 15.51 -4.98
CA ARG A 89 12.32 14.81 -4.41
C ARG A 89 12.63 13.34 -4.24
N GLU A 90 12.04 12.76 -3.20
CA GLU A 90 12.01 11.32 -2.98
C GLU A 90 10.59 10.76 -3.18
N PHE A 91 10.51 9.52 -3.65
CA PHE A 91 9.27 8.76 -3.74
C PHE A 91 9.50 7.28 -3.38
N PRO A 92 8.55 6.60 -2.70
CA PRO A 92 8.72 5.21 -2.30
C PRO A 92 8.78 4.23 -3.48
N ILE A 93 9.67 3.24 -3.37
CA ILE A 93 9.74 2.10 -4.29
C ILE A 93 9.11 0.89 -3.60
N ILE A 94 8.09 0.29 -4.24
CA ILE A 94 7.46 -0.96 -3.80
C ILE A 94 7.87 -2.05 -4.78
N VAL A 95 8.47 -3.13 -4.28
CA VAL A 95 8.88 -4.25 -5.14
C VAL A 95 7.63 -4.93 -5.70
N GLY A 96 7.52 -5.00 -7.03
CA GLY A 96 6.38 -5.57 -7.73
C GLY A 96 5.13 -4.70 -7.73
N GLY A 97 5.24 -3.40 -7.43
CA GLY A 97 4.07 -2.53 -7.39
C GLY A 97 4.37 -1.04 -7.31
N VAL A 98 3.31 -0.26 -7.08
CA VAL A 98 3.34 1.19 -7.00
C VAL A 98 2.85 1.62 -5.62
N TYR A 99 3.53 2.59 -5.03
CA TYR A 99 3.11 3.15 -3.74
C TYR A 99 1.79 3.92 -3.88
N SER A 100 0.78 3.47 -3.14
CA SER A 100 -0.58 4.05 -3.13
C SER A 100 -0.97 4.69 -1.79
N GLY A 101 -0.07 4.68 -0.80
CA GLY A 101 -0.31 5.19 0.56
C GLY A 101 0.21 4.25 1.64
N GLY A 102 0.09 4.65 2.91
CA GLY A 102 0.51 3.84 4.07
C GLY A 102 1.99 3.96 4.41
N VAL A 103 2.59 2.87 4.89
CA VAL A 103 4.01 2.84 5.29
C VAL A 103 4.88 2.62 4.04
N PRO A 104 5.73 3.59 3.65
CA PRO A 104 6.43 3.62 2.36
C PRO A 104 7.57 2.59 2.16
N GLY A 105 7.78 1.66 3.10
CA GLY A 105 8.96 0.77 3.09
C GLY A 105 10.30 1.53 3.14
N PRO A 106 11.44 0.85 2.95
CA PRO A 106 12.77 1.46 3.13
C PRO A 106 13.35 2.10 1.86
N TYR A 107 12.86 1.81 0.65
CA TYR A 107 13.53 2.22 -0.59
C TYR A 107 12.90 3.47 -1.21
N ARG A 108 13.73 4.37 -1.74
CA ARG A 108 13.28 5.60 -2.40
C ARG A 108 13.96 5.79 -3.75
N VAL A 109 13.18 6.23 -4.74
CA VAL A 109 13.71 6.84 -5.96
C VAL A 109 13.91 8.34 -5.71
N VAL A 110 15.02 8.88 -6.20
CA VAL A 110 15.34 10.31 -6.08
C VAL A 110 15.34 10.95 -7.45
N THR A 111 14.57 12.03 -7.59
CA THR A 111 14.49 12.85 -8.80
C THR A 111 14.91 14.27 -8.48
N ASP A 112 15.36 15.01 -9.48
CA ASP A 112 15.36 16.47 -9.31
C ASP A 112 13.95 17.05 -9.47
N TYR A 113 13.83 18.31 -9.10
CA TYR A 113 12.63 19.11 -9.28
C TYR A 113 12.85 20.19 -10.35
N LYS A 114 13.56 19.85 -11.42
CA LYS A 114 13.76 20.78 -12.52
C LYS A 114 12.61 20.68 -13.53
N ASP A 115 11.97 21.81 -13.80
CA ASP A 115 10.93 21.98 -14.84
C ASP A 115 9.69 21.05 -14.71
N ASN A 116 9.35 20.59 -13.50
CA ASN A 116 8.28 19.62 -13.23
C ASN A 116 8.39 18.28 -14.00
N ARG A 117 9.54 17.99 -14.61
CA ARG A 117 9.78 16.73 -15.36
C ARG A 117 10.52 15.68 -14.53
N GLY A 118 11.28 16.13 -13.54
CA GLY A 118 12.05 15.34 -12.59
C GLY A 118 12.97 14.30 -13.23
N ASP A 119 14.22 14.69 -13.48
CA ASP A 119 15.23 13.75 -13.96
C ASP A 119 15.66 12.80 -12.84
N PHE A 120 15.85 11.53 -13.19
CA PHE A 120 16.31 10.51 -12.25
C PHE A 120 17.73 10.83 -11.76
N ARG A 121 17.92 10.84 -10.45
CA ARG A 121 19.20 11.16 -9.80
C ARG A 121 19.82 9.95 -9.09
N GLY A 122 19.01 9.03 -8.61
CA GLY A 122 19.49 7.80 -8.00
C GLY A 122 18.42 7.05 -7.23
N VAL A 123 18.85 6.01 -6.53
CA VAL A 123 18.04 5.22 -5.60
C VAL A 123 18.75 5.21 -4.26
N MET A 124 17.99 5.26 -3.17
CA MET A 124 18.54 5.18 -1.81
C MET A 124 17.68 4.29 -0.91
N GLN A 125 18.33 3.83 0.15
CA GLN A 125 17.71 3.13 1.27
C GLN A 125 17.64 4.05 2.48
N HIS A 126 16.47 4.10 3.12
CA HIS A 126 16.25 4.67 4.44
C HIS A 126 16.65 3.61 5.49
N THR A 127 17.72 3.86 6.23
CA THR A 127 18.36 2.92 7.17
C THR A 127 18.07 3.24 8.64
N GLY A 128 17.33 4.32 8.95
CA GLY A 128 17.02 4.75 10.32
C GLY A 128 15.54 4.74 10.68
N ALA A 129 15.25 4.87 11.99
CA ALA A 129 13.91 5.10 12.51
C ALA A 129 13.26 6.31 11.81
N THR A 130 11.95 6.28 11.60
CA THR A 130 11.13 7.23 10.82
C THR A 130 11.34 8.72 11.17
N VAL A 131 12.02 9.01 12.28
CA VAL A 131 12.27 10.34 12.84
C VAL A 131 13.74 10.80 12.74
N GLY A 132 14.66 9.94 12.26
CA GLY A 132 16.11 10.17 12.34
C GLY A 132 16.90 9.77 11.09
N GLY A 133 16.37 10.04 9.90
CA GLY A 133 17.09 10.46 8.68
C GLY A 133 18.43 9.80 8.29
N ALA A 134 18.66 8.52 8.56
CA ALA A 134 19.79 7.80 7.99
C ALA A 134 19.42 7.34 6.57
N TYR A 135 20.07 7.92 5.56
CA TYR A 135 19.93 7.53 4.17
C TYR A 135 21.26 7.00 3.65
N THR A 136 21.21 6.02 2.76
CA THR A 136 22.39 5.50 2.07
C THR A 136 22.05 5.24 0.60
N ALA A 137 22.84 5.78 -0.32
CA ALA A 137 22.64 5.57 -1.75
C ALA A 137 22.84 4.09 -2.11
N CYS A 138 21.98 3.57 -2.97
CA CYS A 138 22.14 2.24 -3.55
C CYS A 138 23.13 2.30 -4.72
N THR A 139 23.85 1.20 -4.95
CA THR A 139 24.87 1.11 -5.99
C THR A 139 24.25 0.54 -7.26
N ARG A 140 24.49 1.19 -8.41
CA ARG A 140 24.04 0.66 -9.70
C ARG A 140 24.69 -0.69 -9.96
N VAL A 141 23.89 -1.71 -10.29
CA VAL A 141 24.39 -3.01 -10.73
C VAL A 141 24.88 -2.85 -12.17
N THR A 142 26.20 -2.75 -12.33
CA THR A 142 26.82 -2.87 -13.65
C THR A 142 26.83 -4.33 -14.02
N ASN A 143 25.75 -4.83 -14.61
CA ASN A 143 25.80 -6.13 -15.28
C ASN A 143 26.92 -6.05 -16.31
N THR A 144 28.02 -6.77 -16.05
CA THR A 144 29.09 -7.01 -17.00
C THR A 144 28.42 -7.49 -18.26
N LYS A 145 28.42 -6.61 -19.28
CA LYS A 145 27.97 -6.83 -20.66
C LYS A 145 27.41 -8.24 -20.86
N ARG A 146 26.07 -8.41 -20.78
CA ARG A 146 25.43 -9.59 -21.35
C ARG A 146 25.94 -9.63 -22.77
N GLU A 147 26.85 -10.56 -23.07
CA GLU A 147 27.25 -10.80 -24.43
C GLU A 147 25.95 -11.06 -25.19
N PRO A 148 25.68 -10.32 -26.27
CA PRO A 148 24.50 -10.59 -27.08
C PRO A 148 24.63 -12.06 -27.48
N GLY A 149 23.77 -12.91 -26.90
CA GLY A 149 23.75 -14.32 -27.22
C GLY A 149 23.64 -14.41 -28.73
N GLU A 150 24.62 -15.07 -29.35
CA GLU A 150 24.52 -15.44 -30.75
C GLU A 150 23.20 -16.20 -30.91
N ASP A 151 22.22 -15.54 -31.53
CA ASP A 151 21.10 -16.20 -32.17
C ASP A 151 21.71 -17.14 -33.21
N LYS A 152 21.97 -18.38 -32.80
CA LYS A 152 22.30 -19.46 -33.72
C LYS A 152 21.04 -19.77 -34.49
N ASP A 153 20.85 -19.02 -35.57
CA ASP A 153 20.06 -19.40 -36.73
C ASP A 153 20.54 -20.78 -37.19
N ASN A 154 19.88 -21.81 -36.69
CA ASN A 154 20.11 -23.19 -37.06
C ASN A 154 19.47 -23.45 -38.44
N LYS A 155 20.04 -22.86 -39.49
CA LYS A 155 19.77 -23.25 -40.87
C LYS A 155 20.58 -24.51 -41.18
N ASN A 156 19.91 -25.64 -41.03
CA ASN A 156 20.28 -26.90 -41.67
C ASN A 156 20.51 -26.67 -43.17
N LYS A 157 21.77 -26.65 -43.60
CA LYS A 157 22.16 -27.00 -44.95
C LYS A 157 23.25 -28.05 -44.88
N HIS A 158 22.85 -29.26 -45.30
CA HIS A 158 23.74 -30.29 -45.81
C HIS A 158 24.73 -29.68 -46.81
N ASP A 159 26.03 -29.85 -46.58
CA ASP A 159 26.91 -30.27 -47.66
C ASP A 159 28.18 -30.96 -47.16
N LYS A 160 28.58 -31.97 -47.93
CA LYS A 160 29.77 -32.82 -47.76
C LYS A 160 31.03 -32.04 -48.12
N GLY A 161 32.12 -32.28 -47.39
CA GLY A 161 33.47 -31.91 -47.84
C GLY A 161 34.55 -32.37 -46.88
N LYS A 162 35.41 -33.27 -47.34
CA LYS A 162 36.56 -33.84 -46.64
C LYS A 162 37.72 -32.84 -46.52
N ASP A 163 38.63 -33.18 -45.60
CA ASP A 163 40.10 -33.15 -45.69
C ASP A 163 40.87 -32.32 -44.64
N ASP A 164 42.02 -32.89 -44.31
CA ASP A 164 42.89 -32.75 -43.14
C ASP A 164 43.63 -31.40 -42.99
N LYS A 165 43.95 -31.02 -41.74
CA LYS A 165 45.36 -30.81 -41.26
C LYS A 165 45.47 -30.14 -39.86
N LYS A 166 46.07 -30.91 -38.93
CA LYS A 166 47.30 -30.67 -38.15
C LYS A 166 47.67 -29.25 -37.64
N GLY A 167 47.92 -29.18 -36.32
CA GLY A 167 48.74 -28.18 -35.60
C GLY A 167 47.89 -27.35 -34.62
N GLY A 168 48.10 -27.26 -33.31
CA GLY A 168 49.29 -27.45 -32.48
C GLY A 168 49.52 -26.14 -31.73
N SER A 169 49.16 -26.06 -30.45
CA SER A 169 49.77 -25.15 -29.47
C SER A 169 49.21 -25.37 -28.07
N ASP A 170 50.05 -25.94 -27.20
CA ASP A 170 49.92 -25.88 -25.75
C ASP A 170 49.97 -24.43 -25.27
N LYS A 171 48.92 -23.98 -24.58
CA LYS A 171 49.03 -22.89 -23.60
C LYS A 171 48.19 -23.22 -22.36
N ARG A 172 48.93 -23.55 -21.29
CA ARG A 172 48.49 -23.48 -19.90
C ARG A 172 47.79 -22.14 -19.64
N SER A 173 46.52 -22.20 -19.27
CA SER A 173 45.78 -21.10 -18.64
C SER A 173 45.45 -21.49 -17.21
N ALA A 174 45.57 -20.52 -16.32
CA ALA A 174 45.48 -20.66 -14.88
C ALA A 174 44.08 -21.05 -14.41
N GLN A 175 44.04 -21.96 -13.43
CA GLN A 175 42.87 -22.24 -12.59
C GLN A 175 42.37 -20.93 -11.96
N THR A 176 41.21 -20.47 -12.41
CA THR A 176 40.32 -19.62 -11.61
C THR A 176 39.12 -20.48 -11.24
N THR A 177 38.97 -20.73 -9.94
CA THR A 177 37.81 -21.43 -9.36
C THR A 177 36.60 -20.50 -9.42
N GLY A 178 35.98 -20.43 -10.60
CA GLY A 178 34.65 -19.88 -10.80
C GLY A 178 33.62 -20.90 -10.31
N LEU A 179 32.91 -20.57 -9.23
CA LEU A 179 31.69 -21.25 -8.81
C LEU A 179 30.59 -20.91 -9.81
N ASP A 180 30.61 -21.58 -10.97
CA ASP A 180 29.46 -21.67 -11.86
C ASP A 180 28.42 -22.56 -11.18
N ARG A 181 27.56 -21.92 -10.38
CA ARG A 181 26.39 -22.58 -9.81
C ARG A 181 25.33 -22.58 -10.91
N THR A 182 25.47 -23.51 -11.86
CA THR A 182 24.43 -23.83 -12.83
C THR A 182 23.18 -24.20 -12.05
N VAL A 183 22.21 -23.28 -11.99
CA VAL A 183 20.91 -23.54 -11.39
C VAL A 183 20.24 -24.58 -12.28
N GLN A 184 20.34 -25.85 -11.89
CA GLN A 184 19.58 -26.91 -12.51
C GLN A 184 18.12 -26.66 -12.17
N VAL A 185 17.38 -26.12 -13.14
CA VAL A 185 15.93 -26.09 -13.09
C VAL A 185 15.49 -27.55 -13.08
N THR A 186 15.07 -28.02 -11.91
CA THR A 186 14.56 -29.38 -11.75
C THR A 186 13.17 -29.45 -12.37
N GLU A 187 12.82 -30.58 -12.97
CA GLU A 187 11.46 -30.82 -13.47
C GLU A 187 10.40 -30.60 -12.37
N GLN A 188 10.78 -30.85 -11.12
CA GLN A 188 9.96 -30.55 -9.94
C GLN A 188 9.66 -29.05 -9.79
N GLY A 189 10.64 -28.18 -9.98
CA GLY A 189 10.43 -26.72 -9.93
C GLY A 189 9.48 -26.22 -11.00
N ILE A 190 9.49 -26.83 -12.18
CA ILE A 190 8.55 -26.52 -13.27
C ILE A 190 7.13 -27.00 -12.90
N ALA A 191 7.01 -28.19 -12.32
CA ALA A 191 5.72 -28.74 -11.88
C ALA A 191 5.08 -27.89 -10.77
N ASP A 192 5.88 -27.42 -9.81
CA ASP A 192 5.40 -26.58 -8.71
C ASP A 192 5.01 -25.18 -9.22
N ALA A 193 5.77 -24.60 -10.15
CA ALA A 193 5.40 -23.34 -10.80
C ALA A 193 4.08 -23.44 -11.59
N ASN A 194 3.88 -24.54 -12.33
CA ASN A 194 2.63 -24.77 -13.07
C ASN A 194 1.44 -24.96 -12.13
N ARG A 195 1.62 -25.63 -10.98
CA ARG A 195 0.57 -25.76 -9.96
C ARG A 195 0.17 -24.40 -9.40
N TYR A 196 1.14 -23.56 -9.07
CA TYR A 196 0.90 -22.21 -8.58
C TYR A 196 0.13 -21.35 -9.60
N ILE A 197 0.47 -21.45 -10.89
CA ILE A 197 -0.25 -20.76 -11.96
C ILE A 197 -1.72 -21.23 -12.02
N GLN A 198 -1.98 -22.55 -11.97
CA GLN A 198 -3.34 -23.08 -11.98
C GLN A 198 -4.18 -22.66 -10.77
N GLU A 199 -3.56 -22.61 -9.58
CA GLU A 199 -4.21 -22.10 -8.37
C GLU A 199 -4.62 -20.62 -8.55
N LYS A 200 -3.72 -19.78 -9.10
CA LYS A 200 -4.00 -18.37 -9.36
C LYS A 200 -5.06 -18.15 -10.45
N GLU A 201 -5.07 -18.95 -11.51
CA GLU A 201 -6.13 -18.92 -12.53
C GLU A 201 -7.50 -19.28 -11.93
N THR A 202 -7.53 -20.24 -11.00
CA THR A 202 -8.77 -20.65 -10.31
C THR A 202 -9.26 -19.55 -9.37
N GLU A 203 -8.37 -18.91 -8.61
CA GLU A 203 -8.70 -17.74 -7.77
C GLU A 203 -9.26 -16.58 -8.60
N LEU A 204 -8.65 -16.29 -9.75
CA LEU A 204 -9.10 -15.22 -10.64
C LEU A 204 -10.50 -15.50 -11.19
N LYS A 205 -10.77 -16.74 -11.63
CA LYS A 205 -12.08 -17.14 -12.13
C LYS A 205 -13.18 -17.04 -11.06
N ASN A 206 -12.86 -17.42 -9.82
CA ASN A 206 -13.79 -17.28 -8.69
C ASN A 206 -14.08 -15.80 -8.38
N ALA A 207 -13.07 -14.93 -8.49
CA ALA A 207 -13.24 -13.49 -8.30
C ALA A 207 -14.11 -12.87 -9.41
N GLU A 208 -13.95 -13.28 -10.67
CA GLU A 208 -14.78 -12.85 -11.79
C GLU A 208 -16.25 -13.28 -11.64
N GLU A 209 -16.50 -14.51 -11.18
CA GLU A 209 -17.84 -15.00 -10.89
C GLU A 209 -18.48 -14.24 -9.71
N SER A 210 -17.71 -13.93 -8.66
CA SER A 210 -18.20 -13.13 -7.54
C SER A 210 -18.57 -11.71 -7.97
N ALA A 211 -17.71 -11.06 -8.76
CA ALA A 211 -17.96 -9.71 -9.26
C ALA A 211 -19.20 -9.65 -10.18
N SER A 212 -19.39 -10.69 -11.01
CA SER A 212 -20.58 -10.82 -11.87
C SER A 212 -21.88 -10.93 -11.07
N ARG A 213 -21.88 -11.65 -9.93
CA ARG A 213 -23.04 -11.73 -9.03
C ARG A 213 -23.36 -10.38 -8.39
N THR A 214 -22.35 -9.68 -7.87
CA THR A 214 -22.54 -8.34 -7.29
C THR A 214 -23.12 -7.35 -8.31
N PHE A 215 -22.65 -7.40 -9.56
CA PHE A 215 -23.19 -6.55 -10.62
C PHE A 215 -24.65 -6.87 -10.93
N GLN A 216 -25.00 -8.15 -10.97
CA GLN A 216 -26.37 -8.59 -11.21
C GLN A 216 -27.34 -8.20 -10.08
N GLU A 217 -26.89 -8.27 -8.82
CA GLU A 217 -27.64 -7.77 -7.66
C GLU A 217 -27.89 -6.26 -7.74
N ALA A 218 -26.85 -5.47 -8.02
CA ALA A 218 -26.98 -4.03 -8.18
C ALA A 218 -27.94 -3.64 -9.32
N GLN A 219 -27.93 -4.41 -10.43
CA GLN A 219 -28.84 -4.18 -11.54
C GLN A 219 -30.30 -4.52 -11.19
N ASN A 220 -30.53 -5.51 -10.33
CA ASN A 220 -31.87 -5.82 -9.81
C ASN A 220 -32.41 -4.70 -8.91
N ASP A 221 -31.57 -4.10 -8.05
CA ASP A 221 -31.97 -3.00 -7.17
C ASP A 221 -32.36 -1.74 -7.97
N ILE A 222 -31.61 -1.41 -9.02
CA ILE A 222 -31.96 -0.29 -9.92
C ILE A 222 -33.30 -0.54 -10.63
N ASN A 223 -33.58 -1.79 -11.01
CA ASN A 223 -34.85 -2.16 -11.62
C ASN A 223 -36.03 -2.12 -10.65
N ASP A 224 -35.83 -2.30 -9.33
CA ASP A 224 -36.89 -2.13 -8.32
C ASP A 224 -37.20 -0.65 -8.09
N LEU A 225 -36.17 0.20 -8.02
CA LEU A 225 -36.32 1.65 -7.83
C LEU A 225 -37.09 2.31 -8.97
N THR A 226 -36.88 1.86 -10.21
CA THR A 226 -37.56 2.42 -11.39
C THR A 226 -39.04 2.01 -11.50
N LYS A 227 -39.49 0.98 -10.77
CA LYS A 227 -40.91 0.57 -10.74
C LYS A 227 -41.75 1.33 -9.72
N ARG A 228 -41.14 2.05 -8.77
CA ARG A 228 -41.88 2.90 -7.82
C ARG A 228 -42.18 4.24 -8.49
N GLN A 229 -43.30 4.32 -9.19
CA GLN A 229 -43.80 5.60 -9.69
C GLN A 229 -44.03 6.57 -8.53
N PRO A 230 -43.70 7.87 -8.70
CA PRO A 230 -44.02 8.88 -7.70
C PRO A 230 -45.54 9.01 -7.59
N GLY A 231 -46.07 8.56 -6.44
CA GLY A 231 -47.43 8.85 -6.05
C GLY A 231 -47.65 10.36 -6.00
N LYS A 232 -48.68 10.82 -6.71
CA LYS A 232 -49.18 12.19 -6.64
C LYS A 232 -49.65 12.47 -5.20
N ASP A 233 -48.80 13.09 -4.41
CA ASP A 233 -49.23 13.68 -3.15
C ASP A 233 -50.02 14.95 -3.45
N LYS A 234 -51.27 14.90 -3.00
CA LYS A 234 -52.27 15.94 -3.13
C LYS A 234 -51.96 17.08 -2.16
N ASP A 235 -52.29 18.26 -2.63
CA ASP A 235 -52.27 19.54 -1.94
C ASP A 235 -52.89 19.47 -0.54
N ASP A 236 -52.10 19.80 0.50
CA ASP A 236 -52.65 20.34 1.74
C ASP A 236 -52.10 21.75 1.97
N LYS A 237 -52.91 22.71 1.52
CA LYS A 237 -52.86 24.10 1.99
C LYS A 237 -53.20 24.10 3.47
N ASN A 238 -52.24 24.45 4.32
CA ASN A 238 -52.62 25.07 5.58
C ASN A 238 -51.87 26.39 5.80
N LYS A 239 -52.71 27.37 6.11
CA LYS A 239 -52.49 28.80 6.11
C LYS A 239 -52.59 29.18 7.57
N ASP A 240 -51.46 29.50 8.20
CA ASP A 240 -51.53 30.14 9.50
C ASP A 240 -50.67 31.40 9.56
N LYS A 241 -51.35 32.47 9.95
CA LYS A 241 -50.86 33.83 10.14
C LYS A 241 -50.82 34.04 11.65
N GLY A 242 -49.72 34.57 12.18
CA GLY A 242 -49.71 35.00 13.58
C GLY A 242 -48.47 35.79 13.94
N ASP A 243 -48.60 37.11 13.91
CA ASP A 243 -47.65 38.11 14.38
C ASP A 243 -47.27 37.99 15.87
N LYS A 244 -46.03 38.34 16.23
CA LYS A 244 -45.63 39.35 17.25
C LYS A 244 -44.11 39.25 17.53
N LYS A 245 -43.30 40.26 17.23
CA LYS A 245 -43.03 41.53 17.94
C LYS A 245 -42.17 41.39 19.21
N ASP A 246 -40.99 41.99 19.11
CA ASP A 246 -40.28 42.84 20.09
C ASP A 246 -39.50 42.23 21.28
N ASN A 247 -38.19 42.51 21.22
CA ASN A 247 -37.37 43.21 22.21
C ASN A 247 -36.69 42.46 23.38
N ASN A 248 -35.35 42.46 23.26
CA ASN A 248 -34.39 43.12 24.16
C ASN A 248 -33.91 42.40 25.44
N GLU A 249 -32.66 42.77 25.74
CA GLU A 249 -31.96 42.84 27.03
C GLU A 249 -30.90 41.79 27.39
N GLU A 250 -29.67 42.30 27.39
CA GLU A 250 -28.46 41.80 28.03
C GLU A 250 -28.65 41.58 29.54
N ARG A 251 -28.09 40.50 30.09
CA ARG A 251 -27.62 40.44 31.49
C ARG A 251 -26.69 39.25 31.70
N SER A 252 -25.38 39.49 31.82
CA SER A 252 -24.57 39.45 33.06
C SER A 252 -24.36 38.08 33.71
N VAL A 253 -23.10 37.66 33.63
CA VAL A 253 -22.25 36.94 34.61
C VAL A 253 -22.89 36.65 35.98
N GLN A 254 -22.78 35.38 36.40
CA GLN A 254 -22.56 35.01 37.80
C GLN A 254 -21.79 33.68 37.88
N GLU A 255 -20.59 33.75 38.45
CA GLU A 255 -19.89 32.64 39.10
C GLU A 255 -20.71 32.15 40.30
N THR A 256 -20.76 30.83 40.48
CA THR A 256 -21.00 30.23 41.79
C THR A 256 -20.21 28.93 41.88
N ASP A 257 -19.18 28.96 42.72
CA ASP A 257 -18.56 27.81 43.36
C ASP A 257 -19.61 27.00 44.15
N ILE A 258 -19.61 25.69 43.94
CA ILE A 258 -20.33 24.74 44.80
C ILE A 258 -19.39 23.55 45.05
N GLU A 259 -18.77 23.56 46.24
CA GLU A 259 -18.28 22.36 46.93
C GLU A 259 -19.47 21.47 47.30
N ILE A 260 -19.42 20.18 46.98
CA ILE A 260 -20.24 19.15 47.64
C ILE A 260 -19.35 17.95 47.98
N GLU A 261 -19.30 17.68 49.28
CA GLU A 261 -18.67 16.55 49.95
C GLU A 261 -19.32 15.19 49.62
N GLU A 262 -18.56 14.14 49.91
CA GLU A 262 -18.90 12.73 49.83
C GLU A 262 -20.00 12.29 50.80
N GLU A 263 -20.85 11.34 50.37
CA GLU A 263 -21.30 10.12 51.08
C GLU A 263 -22.51 9.54 50.30
N SER A 264 -22.47 8.31 49.77
CA SER A 264 -22.56 7.00 50.43
C SER A 264 -23.96 6.38 50.36
N THR A 265 -23.97 5.12 49.93
CA THR A 265 -24.97 4.05 50.08
C THR A 265 -26.09 3.83 49.05
N SER A 266 -26.09 2.57 48.58
CA SER A 266 -27.23 1.63 48.62
C SER A 266 -28.12 1.44 47.38
N HIS A 267 -27.82 0.32 46.71
CA HIS A 267 -28.75 -0.67 46.13
C HIS A 267 -29.62 -0.30 44.93
N THR A 268 -29.20 -0.81 43.76
CA THR A 268 -30.14 -1.44 42.81
C THR A 268 -29.52 -2.72 42.25
N VAL A 269 -29.65 -3.80 43.02
CA VAL A 269 -29.52 -5.18 42.56
C VAL A 269 -30.86 -5.55 41.93
N ASN A 270 -31.01 -5.39 40.62
CA ASN A 270 -31.95 -6.14 39.76
C ASN A 270 -31.87 -5.67 38.29
N ASP A 271 -30.66 -5.76 37.71
CA ASP A 271 -30.49 -5.64 36.25
C ASP A 271 -29.35 -6.55 35.76
N LEU A 272 -29.49 -7.86 36.04
CA LEU A 272 -28.48 -8.89 35.78
C LEU A 272 -28.83 -9.84 34.62
N THR A 273 -30.01 -9.74 34.01
CA THR A 273 -30.48 -10.75 33.05
C THR A 273 -30.60 -10.27 31.59
N THR A 274 -30.28 -9.01 31.30
CA THR A 274 -30.18 -8.48 29.91
C THR A 274 -28.85 -7.79 29.60
N ARG A 275 -27.85 -7.86 30.50
CA ARG A 275 -26.46 -7.51 30.18
C ARG A 275 -25.94 -8.49 29.13
N ALA A 276 -26.09 -8.10 27.85
CA ALA A 276 -25.37 -8.67 26.73
C ALA A 276 -23.94 -8.98 27.18
N LYS A 277 -23.53 -10.25 27.07
CA LYS A 277 -22.26 -10.79 27.55
C LYS A 277 -21.12 -9.84 27.16
N LYS A 278 -20.71 -8.95 28.08
CA LYS A 278 -19.60 -8.03 27.87
C LYS A 278 -18.40 -8.92 27.60
N LYS A 279 -17.86 -8.88 26.37
CA LYS A 279 -16.75 -9.74 25.97
C LYS A 279 -15.65 -9.57 27.01
N LYS A 280 -15.27 -10.67 27.67
CA LYS A 280 -14.19 -10.67 28.63
C LYS A 280 -12.88 -10.40 27.88
N ILE A 281 -12.04 -9.59 28.48
CA ILE A 281 -10.66 -9.38 28.03
C ILE A 281 -9.85 -10.55 28.57
N GLY A 282 -9.22 -11.31 27.69
CA GLY A 282 -8.31 -12.41 28.02
C GLY A 282 -6.99 -12.28 27.26
N SER A 283 -6.11 -13.28 27.38
CA SER A 283 -4.90 -13.33 26.54
C SER A 283 -5.26 -13.46 25.06
N ALA A 284 -4.31 -13.17 24.17
CA ALA A 284 -4.54 -13.28 22.73
C ALA A 284 -3.37 -13.96 22.03
N THR A 285 -3.64 -15.00 21.25
CA THR A 285 -2.66 -15.69 20.42
C THR A 285 -2.81 -15.26 18.97
N CYS A 286 -1.75 -14.71 18.39
CA CYS A 286 -1.73 -14.20 17.02
C CYS A 286 -1.13 -15.24 16.04
N ASP A 287 -1.34 -15.02 14.74
CA ASP A 287 -0.93 -15.97 13.67
C ASP A 287 0.60 -16.18 13.59
N ASP A 288 1.38 -15.27 14.16
CA ASP A 288 2.83 -15.38 14.27
C ASP A 288 3.29 -16.26 15.45
N GLY A 289 2.35 -16.88 16.16
CA GLY A 289 2.60 -17.76 17.31
C GLY A 289 2.83 -17.02 18.63
N VAL A 290 2.85 -15.68 18.64
CA VAL A 290 3.02 -14.92 19.87
C VAL A 290 1.72 -14.88 20.65
N THR A 291 1.81 -15.14 21.95
CA THR A 291 0.70 -14.97 22.89
C THR A 291 0.93 -13.73 23.74
N LEU A 292 0.02 -12.77 23.61
CA LEU A 292 -0.04 -11.55 24.40
C LEU A 292 -0.75 -11.87 25.72
N SER A 293 -0.17 -11.43 26.84
CA SER A 293 -0.77 -11.68 28.15
C SER A 293 -2.09 -10.92 28.31
N GLN A 294 -2.97 -11.41 29.18
CA GLN A 294 -4.21 -10.70 29.51
C GLN A 294 -3.93 -9.28 30.02
N ASP A 295 -2.87 -9.10 30.81
CA ASP A 295 -2.48 -7.80 31.35
C ASP A 295 -2.05 -6.83 30.24
N ASP A 296 -1.27 -7.28 29.25
CA ASP A 296 -0.86 -6.45 28.12
C ASP A 296 -2.09 -5.96 27.33
N VAL A 297 -3.04 -6.86 27.05
CA VAL A 297 -4.28 -6.52 26.33
C VAL A 297 -5.14 -5.56 27.17
N ALA A 298 -5.27 -5.82 28.47
CA ALA A 298 -6.07 -5.00 29.38
C ALA A 298 -5.48 -3.60 29.59
N ASN A 299 -4.15 -3.48 29.68
CA ASN A 299 -3.46 -2.20 29.82
C ASN A 299 -3.62 -1.35 28.56
N ALA A 300 -3.38 -1.93 27.38
CA ALA A 300 -3.60 -1.25 26.11
C ALA A 300 -5.07 -0.83 25.92
N PHE A 301 -6.02 -1.71 26.28
CA PHE A 301 -7.45 -1.39 26.25
C PHE A 301 -7.79 -0.23 27.20
N LYS A 302 -7.21 -0.22 28.40
CA LYS A 302 -7.42 0.84 29.38
C LYS A 302 -6.91 2.18 28.88
N GLU A 303 -5.73 2.23 28.26
CA GLU A 303 -5.22 3.47 27.65
C GLU A 303 -6.04 3.93 26.45
N CYS A 304 -6.46 3.01 25.59
CA CYS A 304 -7.27 3.32 24.41
C CYS A 304 -8.52 4.13 24.78
N LYS A 305 -9.13 3.87 25.94
CA LYS A 305 -10.32 4.59 26.43
C LYS A 305 -10.03 5.98 27.01
N LYS A 306 -8.78 6.27 27.40
CA LYS A 306 -8.45 7.57 28.02
C LYS A 306 -8.40 8.70 27.01
N TRP A 307 -8.11 8.37 25.76
CA TRP A 307 -7.80 9.32 24.72
C TRP A 307 -8.90 9.31 23.65
N ASN A 308 -9.25 10.50 23.18
CA ASN A 308 -9.97 10.63 21.91
C ASN A 308 -9.02 10.29 20.75
N ASP A 309 -9.57 10.21 19.55
CA ASP A 309 -8.78 9.97 18.35
C ASP A 309 -7.61 10.95 18.23
N TYR A 310 -6.46 10.42 17.81
CA TYR A 310 -5.20 11.15 17.66
C TYR A 310 -4.64 11.73 18.98
N GLY A 311 -4.74 10.95 20.06
CA GLY A 311 -4.10 11.25 21.33
C GLY A 311 -2.56 11.16 21.28
N VAL A 312 -1.96 10.54 22.30
CA VAL A 312 -0.49 10.44 22.40
C VAL A 312 0.06 9.69 21.18
N GLY A 313 1.03 10.29 20.50
CA GLY A 313 1.68 9.71 19.32
C GLY A 313 0.72 9.35 18.16
N GLY A 314 -0.46 9.97 18.11
CA GLY A 314 -1.47 9.73 17.06
C GLY A 314 -2.44 8.60 17.34
N TYR A 315 -2.42 7.98 18.53
CA TYR A 315 -3.34 6.91 18.91
C TYR A 315 -4.25 7.31 20.09
N PRO A 316 -5.43 6.69 20.23
CA PRO A 316 -6.05 5.74 19.28
C PRO A 316 -6.40 6.42 17.95
N HIS A 317 -6.55 5.65 16.88
CA HIS A 317 -7.08 6.17 15.61
C HIS A 317 -8.16 5.27 15.04
N LYS A 318 -8.91 5.81 14.08
CA LYS A 318 -9.95 5.06 13.36
C LYS A 318 -9.38 3.83 12.68
N PHE A 319 -10.01 2.68 12.92
CA PHE A 319 -9.71 1.42 12.26
C PHE A 319 -10.86 1.06 11.31
N GLY A 320 -10.55 0.92 10.01
CA GLY A 320 -11.54 0.68 8.97
C GLY A 320 -12.14 -0.73 8.96
N ASN A 321 -11.69 -1.64 9.83
CA ASN A 321 -12.09 -3.04 9.85
C ASN A 321 -11.86 -3.78 8.52
N MET A 322 -10.84 -3.41 7.75
CA MET A 322 -10.54 -4.00 6.44
C MET A 322 -9.07 -4.40 6.34
N SER A 323 -8.82 -5.56 5.76
CA SER A 323 -7.51 -6.06 5.36
C SER A 323 -7.64 -6.59 3.93
N GLY A 324 -7.07 -5.84 2.98
CA GLY A 324 -7.42 -6.01 1.56
C GLY A 324 -8.93 -5.83 1.33
N ASN A 325 -9.58 -6.87 0.78
CA ASN A 325 -11.02 -6.86 0.48
C ASN A 325 -11.89 -7.55 1.54
N SER A 326 -11.32 -7.95 2.68
CA SER A 326 -12.04 -8.70 3.72
C SER A 326 -12.05 -7.99 5.06
N GLN A 327 -13.11 -8.21 5.83
CA GLN A 327 -13.20 -7.69 7.19
C GLN A 327 -12.30 -8.46 8.15
N VAL A 328 -11.57 -7.74 9.01
CA VAL A 328 -10.72 -8.35 10.05
C VAL A 328 -11.58 -8.93 11.17
N PHE A 329 -12.59 -8.17 11.60
CA PHE A 329 -13.62 -8.62 12.54
C PHE A 329 -14.95 -8.76 11.78
N VAL A 330 -15.16 -9.95 11.22
CA VAL A 330 -16.36 -10.30 10.44
C VAL A 330 -17.64 -10.00 11.22
N GLY A 331 -18.57 -9.32 10.57
CA GLY A 331 -19.90 -8.99 11.12
C GLY A 331 -19.91 -7.78 12.06
N VAL A 332 -18.77 -7.12 12.27
CA VAL A 332 -18.70 -5.87 13.03
C VAL A 332 -18.94 -4.70 12.08
N THR A 333 -20.09 -4.04 12.24
CA THR A 333 -20.52 -2.90 11.43
C THR A 333 -20.31 -1.55 12.10
N LYS A 334 -19.87 -1.55 13.36
CA LYS A 334 -19.61 -0.33 14.13
C LYS A 334 -18.30 0.31 13.67
N ASP A 335 -18.20 1.63 13.83
CA ASP A 335 -16.90 2.29 13.75
C ASP A 335 -15.97 1.76 14.84
N LEU A 336 -14.74 1.45 14.43
CA LEU A 336 -13.72 0.90 15.30
C LEU A 336 -12.55 1.86 15.42
N ARG A 337 -11.80 1.71 16.49
CA ARG A 337 -10.51 2.35 16.71
C ARG A 337 -9.53 1.36 17.30
N GLU A 338 -8.26 1.58 17.05
CA GLU A 338 -7.17 0.70 17.48
C GLU A 338 -6.15 1.43 18.35
N TYR A 339 -5.45 0.67 19.19
CA TYR A 339 -4.36 1.18 20.03
C TYR A 339 -3.22 0.15 20.13
N PRO A 340 -1.95 0.57 20.19
CA PRO A 340 -0.80 -0.33 20.26
C PRO A 340 -0.77 -1.19 21.53
N ILE A 341 -0.38 -2.46 21.40
CA ILE A 341 -0.08 -3.34 22.54
C ILE A 341 1.44 -3.54 22.61
N ILE A 342 2.03 -3.28 23.78
CA ILE A 342 3.45 -3.49 24.08
C ILE A 342 3.54 -4.52 25.20
N GLN A 343 4.25 -5.62 24.95
CA GLN A 343 4.42 -6.68 25.95
C GLN A 343 5.22 -6.18 27.15
N GLY A 344 4.70 -6.41 28.36
CA GLY A 344 5.30 -5.98 29.61
C GLY A 344 5.10 -4.50 29.93
N GLY A 345 4.21 -3.79 29.23
CA GLY A 345 4.05 -2.35 29.45
C GLY A 345 2.85 -1.72 28.76
N THR A 346 2.96 -0.42 28.57
CA THR A 346 1.94 0.42 27.94
C THR A 346 2.65 1.33 26.95
N TRP A 347 2.11 1.43 25.74
CA TRP A 347 2.69 2.31 24.74
C TRP A 347 2.48 3.78 25.13
N THR A 348 3.54 4.58 25.10
CA THR A 348 3.51 6.01 25.47
C THR A 348 3.99 6.93 24.34
N GLY A 349 4.16 6.40 23.13
CA GLY A 349 4.74 7.09 21.98
C GLY A 349 5.86 6.29 21.30
N GLY A 350 6.30 6.76 20.13
CA GLY A 350 7.33 6.08 19.33
C GLY A 350 6.77 5.00 18.41
N GLU A 351 7.56 3.99 18.10
CA GLU A 351 7.14 2.90 17.21
C GLU A 351 6.05 2.05 17.90
N PRO A 352 4.87 1.87 17.29
CA PRO A 352 3.73 1.18 17.92
C PRO A 352 3.87 -0.35 17.94
N GLY A 353 4.94 -0.91 17.38
CA GLY A 353 5.02 -2.36 17.14
C GLY A 353 3.89 -2.85 16.23
N LYS A 354 3.61 -4.16 16.24
CA LYS A 354 2.66 -4.79 15.31
C LYS A 354 1.32 -5.21 15.91
N TYR A 355 1.19 -5.27 17.23
CA TYR A 355 -0.05 -5.72 17.86
C TYR A 355 -0.96 -4.54 18.19
N ARG A 356 -2.26 -4.74 18.02
CA ARG A 356 -3.28 -3.72 18.29
C ARG A 356 -4.42 -4.31 19.10
N VAL A 357 -4.89 -3.55 20.09
CA VAL A 357 -6.21 -3.76 20.68
C VAL A 357 -7.24 -2.97 19.90
N VAL A 358 -8.42 -3.54 19.67
CA VAL A 358 -9.48 -2.92 18.88
C VAL A 358 -10.71 -2.71 19.75
N THR A 359 -11.23 -1.50 19.71
CA THR A 359 -12.42 -1.07 20.45
C THR A 359 -13.42 -0.41 19.52
N ASP A 360 -14.71 -0.42 19.90
CA ASP A 360 -15.66 0.51 19.29
C ASP A 360 -15.58 1.88 19.98
N TYR A 361 -16.19 2.90 19.38
CA TYR A 361 -16.23 4.26 19.94
C TYR A 361 -17.07 4.39 21.23
N ASN A 362 -17.72 3.31 21.67
CA ASN A 362 -18.43 3.23 22.95
C ASN A 362 -17.60 2.48 24.01
N ASP A 363 -16.28 2.44 23.85
CA ASP A 363 -15.34 1.78 24.76
C ASP A 363 -15.58 0.27 24.94
N ASN A 364 -16.21 -0.42 23.98
CA ASN A 364 -16.38 -1.86 24.06
C ASN A 364 -15.21 -2.58 23.39
N PHE A 365 -14.66 -3.58 24.08
CA PHE A 365 -13.63 -4.44 23.53
C PHE A 365 -14.17 -5.28 22.37
N VAL A 366 -13.52 -5.20 21.22
CA VAL A 366 -13.90 -5.94 20.00
C VAL A 366 -13.01 -7.16 19.81
N GLY A 367 -11.69 -6.98 19.96
CA GLY A 367 -10.70 -8.03 19.89
C GLY A 367 -9.26 -7.51 19.81
N VAL A 368 -8.35 -8.38 19.40
CA VAL A 368 -6.92 -8.09 19.19
C VAL A 368 -6.56 -8.47 17.75
N MET A 369 -5.64 -7.74 17.15
CA MET A 369 -5.12 -8.03 15.81
C MET A 369 -3.62 -7.76 15.71
N ILE A 370 -3.02 -8.31 14.66
CA ILE A 370 -1.63 -8.09 14.26
C ILE A 370 -1.61 -7.38 12.90
N GLU A 371 -0.85 -6.29 12.82
CA GLU A 371 -0.51 -5.59 11.60
C GLU A 371 0.74 -6.24 10.99
N SER A 372 0.61 -6.68 9.74
CA SER A 372 1.68 -7.23 8.91
C SER A 372 2.09 -6.21 7.83
N ALA A 373 3.15 -6.54 7.09
CA ALA A 373 3.64 -5.67 6.02
C ALA A 373 2.52 -5.30 5.03
N GLY A 374 2.57 -4.06 4.53
CA GLY A 374 1.60 -3.55 3.57
C GLY A 374 0.22 -3.22 4.14
N ALA A 375 0.12 -2.86 5.42
CA ALA A 375 -1.14 -2.56 6.10
C ALA A 375 -2.17 -3.70 6.00
N SER A 376 -1.65 -4.94 6.03
CA SER A 376 -2.47 -6.14 6.15
C SER A 376 -2.69 -6.45 7.62
N PHE A 377 -3.90 -6.82 7.99
CA PHE A 377 -4.27 -7.11 9.37
C PHE A 377 -4.85 -8.51 9.47
N SER A 378 -4.43 -9.24 10.51
CA SER A 378 -5.00 -10.54 10.88
C SER A 378 -5.52 -10.50 12.30
N ARG A 379 -6.68 -11.10 12.52
CA ARG A 379 -7.29 -11.17 13.84
C ARG A 379 -6.58 -12.21 14.70
N CYS A 380 -6.21 -11.83 15.93
CA CYS A 380 -5.72 -12.79 16.91
C CYS A 380 -6.88 -13.52 17.61
N THR A 381 -6.61 -14.74 18.06
CA THR A 381 -7.54 -15.54 18.85
C THR A 381 -7.49 -15.09 20.30
N VAL A 382 -8.59 -14.53 20.81
CA VAL A 382 -8.71 -14.12 22.22
C VAL A 382 -9.12 -15.34 23.04
N ASN A 383 -8.29 -15.71 24.00
CA ASN A 383 -8.52 -16.83 24.91
C ASN A 383 -9.42 -16.40 26.07
N SER A 384 -10.20 -17.34 26.58
CA SER A 384 -11.07 -17.13 27.73
C SER A 384 -10.38 -17.64 28.99
N ASP A 385 -9.46 -16.84 29.52
CA ASP A 385 -8.72 -17.13 30.75
C ASP A 385 -9.46 -16.65 32.01
#